data_AF-A0A2I0A0W5-F1
#
_entry.id   AF-A0A2I0A0W5-F1
#
_cell.length_a   1.000
_cell.length_b   1.000
_cell.length_c   1.000
_cell.angle_alpha   90.00
_cell.angle_beta   90.00
_cell.angle_gamma   90.00
#
_symmetry.space_group_name_H-M   'P 1'
#
loop_
_entity.id
_entity.type
_entity.pdbx_description
1 polymer ?
#
loop_
_entity_poly.entity_id
_entity_poly.type
_entity_poly.pdbx_seq_one_letter_code
_entity_poly.pdbx_strand_id
1 'polypeptide(L)'
;MANATKGSCGPVTLFIEILNKYLYFFEKGNPQITISAIQGLIELIAAEMQGSNASSDPAAYAFLSSTMQYIQFQKQKGGAMGEKYEPIKV
;
A
#
# COMPACT_ATOMS: atom_id res chain seq x y z
N MET A 1 -9.90 14.79 4.40
CA MET A 1 -9.60 14.01 5.61
C MET A 1 -10.29 12.67 5.49
N ALA A 2 -9.55 11.56 5.45
CA ALA A 2 -10.15 10.23 5.53
C ALA A 2 -10.51 9.95 6.99
N ASN A 3 -11.74 10.30 7.38
CA ASN A 3 -12.32 9.86 8.65
C ASN A 3 -13.16 8.63 8.39
N ALA A 4 -12.54 7.45 8.43
CA ALA A 4 -13.25 6.19 8.28
C ALA A 4 -13.81 5.76 9.65
N THR A 5 -15.09 6.05 9.87
CA THR A 5 -15.88 5.36 10.90
C THR A 5 -16.75 4.34 10.17
N LYS A 6 -16.50 3.05 10.42
CA LYS A 6 -17.37 1.86 10.26
C LYS A 6 -16.60 0.68 9.68
N GLY A 7 -16.02 -0.07 10.62
CA GLY A 7 -15.31 -1.31 10.41
C GLY A 7 -14.34 -1.44 11.58
N SER A 8 -14.41 -2.53 12.34
CA SER A 8 -13.58 -2.79 13.52
C SER A 8 -12.08 -3.03 13.17
N CYS A 9 -11.58 -2.45 12.08
CA CYS A 9 -10.21 -2.60 11.62
C CYS A 9 -9.44 -1.32 11.93
N GLY A 10 -8.32 -1.45 12.62
CA GLY A 10 -7.52 -0.31 13.08
C GLY A 10 -7.04 0.61 11.95
N PRO A 11 -6.49 1.79 12.30
CA PRO A 11 -6.01 2.79 11.33
C PRO A 11 -5.07 2.21 10.27
N VAL A 12 -4.24 1.23 10.64
CA VAL A 12 -3.33 0.51 9.74
C VAL A 12 -4.06 -0.16 8.57
N THR A 13 -5.13 -0.91 8.83
CA THR A 13 -5.82 -1.65 7.75
C THR A 13 -6.45 -0.70 6.75
N LEU A 14 -7.01 0.42 7.21
CA LEU A 14 -7.51 1.46 6.33
C LEU A 14 -6.40 1.99 5.40
N PHE A 15 -5.20 2.23 5.91
CA PHE A 15 -4.08 2.68 5.08
C PHE A 15 -3.68 1.63 4.04
N ILE A 16 -3.71 0.33 4.39
CA ILE A 16 -3.46 -0.76 3.43
C ILE A 16 -4.53 -0.78 2.34
N GLU A 17 -5.81 -0.60 2.66
CA GLU A 17 -6.89 -0.52 1.67
C GLU A 17 -6.71 0.69 0.73
N ILE A 18 -6.35 1.85 1.30
CA ILE A 18 -6.05 3.06 0.52
C ILE A 18 -4.87 2.80 -0.42
N LEU A 19 -3.79 2.16 0.05
CA LEU A 19 -2.66 1.77 -0.78
C LEU A 19 -3.10 0.89 -1.95
N ASN A 20 -3.90 -0.15 -1.71
CA ASN A 20 -4.42 -1.01 -2.78
C ASN A 20 -5.27 -0.22 -3.80
N LYS A 21 -6.06 0.76 -3.35
CA LYS A 21 -6.83 1.65 -4.23
C LYS A 21 -5.93 2.55 -5.07
N TYR A 22 -4.85 3.06 -4.49
CA TYR A 22 -3.84 3.86 -5.19
C TYR A 22 -3.15 3.02 -6.26
N LEU A 23 -2.72 1.81 -5.91
CA LEU A 23 -2.16 0.87 -6.89
C LEU A 23 -3.11 0.66 -8.07
N TYR A 24 -4.39 0.34 -7.81
CA TYR A 24 -5.39 0.18 -8.87
C TYR A 24 -5.46 1.40 -9.81
N PHE A 25 -5.58 2.62 -9.27
CA PHE A 25 -5.67 3.83 -10.09
C PHE A 25 -4.35 4.17 -10.80
N PHE A 26 -3.22 3.84 -10.20
CA PHE A 26 -1.91 3.94 -10.82
C PHE A 26 -1.81 3.04 -12.06
N GLU A 27 -2.30 1.80 -11.99
CA GLU A 27 -2.32 0.89 -13.16
C GLU A 27 -3.25 1.38 -14.26
N LYS A 28 -4.34 2.05 -13.88
CA LYS A 28 -5.27 2.70 -14.83
C LYS A 28 -4.71 4.00 -15.44
N GLY A 29 -3.51 4.41 -15.05
CA GLY A 29 -2.85 5.59 -15.61
C GLY A 29 -3.44 6.91 -15.11
N ASN A 30 -4.05 6.93 -13.91
CA ASN A 30 -4.52 8.17 -13.32
C ASN A 30 -3.31 9.07 -12.96
N PRO A 31 -3.14 10.25 -13.59
CA PRO A 31 -1.96 11.09 -13.40
C PRO A 31 -1.87 11.71 -12.01
N GLN A 32 -2.97 11.72 -11.25
CA GLN A 32 -2.97 12.21 -9.87
C GLN A 32 -2.32 11.23 -8.89
N ILE A 33 -2.16 9.96 -9.28
CA ILE A 33 -1.51 8.94 -8.45
C ILE A 33 -0.04 8.87 -8.85
N THR A 34 0.82 9.44 -8.01
CA THR A 34 2.26 9.47 -8.24
C THR A 34 2.97 8.34 -7.48
N ILE A 35 4.16 7.96 -7.96
CA ILE A 35 5.06 7.03 -7.26
C ILE A 35 5.39 7.56 -5.86
N SER A 36 5.59 8.87 -5.70
CA SER A 36 5.86 9.49 -4.39
C SER A 36 4.71 9.33 -3.41
N ALA A 37 3.45 9.42 -3.88
CA ALA A 37 2.28 9.21 -3.03
C ALA A 37 2.16 7.74 -2.60
N ILE A 38 2.44 6.79 -3.51
CA ILE A 38 2.48 5.35 -3.19
C ILE A 38 3.59 5.08 -2.16
N GLN A 39 4.80 5.57 -2.41
CA GLN A 39 5.94 5.41 -1.51
C GLN A 39 5.66 5.99 -0.11
N GLY A 40 5.10 7.20 -0.04
CA GLY A 40 4.73 7.82 1.22
C GLY A 40 3.66 7.05 2.00
N LEU A 41 2.70 6.42 1.30
CA LEU A 41 1.72 5.53 1.94
C LEU A 41 2.37 4.27 2.50
N ILE A 42 3.32 3.66 1.79
CA ILE A 42 4.07 2.49 2.28
C ILE A 42 4.83 2.83 3.57
N GLU A 43 5.54 3.96 3.57
CA GLU A 43 6.31 4.44 4.73
C GLU A 43 5.40 4.77 5.92
N LEU A 44 4.25 5.40 5.66
CA LEU A 44 3.26 5.70 6.69
C LEU A 44 2.69 4.42 7.31
N ILE A 45 2.35 3.42 6.50
CA ILE A 45 1.89 2.12 7.01
C ILE A 45 2.97 1.46 7.88
N ALA A 46 4.23 1.50 7.44
CA ALA A 46 5.34 0.93 8.20
C ALA A 46 5.55 1.63 9.55
N ALA A 47 5.44 2.96 9.59
CA ALA A 47 5.53 3.74 10.83
C ALA A 47 4.37 3.41 11.79
N GLU A 48 3.15 3.32 11.28
CA GLU A 48 1.96 2.99 12.09
C GLU A 48 2.02 1.55 12.64
N MET A 49 2.56 0.60 11.87
CA MET A 49 2.80 -0.78 12.32
C MET A 49 3.83 -0.85 13.46
N GLN A 50 4.84 0.03 13.47
CA GLN A 50 5.86 0.09 14.51
C GLN A 50 5.40 0.85 15.77
N GLY A 51 4.64 1.93 15.60
CA GLY A 51 4.23 2.82 16.69
C GLY A 51 2.94 2.41 17.41
N SER A 52 2.05 1.65 16.76
CA SER A 52 0.79 1.20 17.36
C SER A 52 0.91 -0.22 17.93
N ASN A 53 0.06 -0.56 18.90
CA ASN A 53 -0.21 -1.98 19.28
C ASN A 53 -0.75 -2.83 18.10
N ALA A 54 -0.90 -2.25 16.90
CA ALA A 54 -1.18 -2.93 15.64
C ALA A 54 -0.07 -3.90 15.21
N SER A 55 1.14 -3.78 15.77
CA SER A 55 2.18 -4.82 15.72
C SER A 55 1.70 -6.20 16.20
N SER A 56 0.56 -6.25 16.89
CA SER A 56 -0.08 -7.48 17.37
C SER A 56 -1.27 -7.96 16.52
N ASP A 57 -1.59 -7.35 15.38
CA ASP A 57 -2.67 -7.81 14.48
C ASP A 57 -2.11 -8.64 13.30
N PRO A 58 -2.21 -9.99 13.36
CA PRO A 58 -1.69 -10.85 12.29
C PRO A 58 -2.42 -10.63 10.96
N ALA A 59 -3.68 -10.18 11.01
CA ALA A 59 -4.48 -9.95 9.81
C ALA A 59 -3.96 -8.75 9.01
N ALA A 60 -3.70 -7.61 9.66
CA ALA A 60 -3.09 -6.46 9.02
C ALA A 60 -1.70 -6.80 8.45
N TYR A 61 -0.88 -7.57 9.17
CA TYR A 61 0.44 -7.99 8.68
C TYR A 61 0.33 -8.88 7.43
N ALA A 62 -0.55 -9.88 7.43
CA ALA A 62 -0.78 -10.75 6.28
C ALA A 62 -1.31 -9.97 5.08
N PHE A 63 -2.19 -8.99 5.31
CA PHE A 63 -2.72 -8.14 4.25
C PHE A 63 -1.63 -7.25 3.65
N LEU A 64 -0.82 -6.59 4.50
CA LEU A 64 0.31 -5.79 4.05
C LEU A 64 1.32 -6.63 3.26
N SER A 65 1.69 -7.80 3.77
CA SER A 65 2.60 -8.74 3.10
C SER A 65 2.09 -9.10 1.70
N SER A 66 0.80 -9.41 1.57
CA SER A 66 0.17 -9.70 0.28
C SER A 66 0.26 -8.51 -0.69
N THR A 67 0.05 -7.29 -0.21
CA THR A 67 0.22 -6.07 -1.02
C THR A 67 1.68 -5.83 -1.43
N MET A 68 2.65 -6.08 -0.54
CA MET A 68 4.08 -5.96 -0.87
C MET A 68 4.52 -7.01 -1.90
N GLN A 69 4.06 -8.24 -1.77
CA GLN A 69 4.30 -9.29 -2.76
C GLN A 69 3.68 -8.94 -4.12
N TYR A 70 2.48 -8.33 -4.13
CA TYR A 70 1.88 -7.84 -5.37
C TYR A 70 2.76 -6.80 -6.06
N ILE A 71 3.27 -5.81 -5.31
CA ILE A 71 4.18 -4.79 -5.87
C ILE A 71 5.43 -5.47 -6.45
N GLN A 72 6.07 -6.37 -5.70
CA GLN A 72 7.25 -7.09 -6.20
C GLN A 72 6.94 -7.95 -7.44
N PHE A 73 5.79 -8.62 -7.45
CA PHE A 73 5.34 -9.39 -8.60
C PHE A 73 5.20 -8.51 -9.84
N GLN A 74 4.63 -7.31 -9.69
CA GLN A 74 4.51 -6.38 -10.81
C GLN A 74 5.87 -5.89 -11.33
N LYS A 75 6.86 -5.67 -10.44
CA LYS A 75 8.24 -5.36 -10.84
C LYS A 75 8.84 -6.49 -11.68
N GLN A 76 8.74 -7.73 -11.19
CA GLN A 76 9.34 -8.90 -11.85
C GLN A 76 8.64 -9.29 -13.16
N LYS A 77 7.34 -8.99 -13.29
CA LYS A 77 6.56 -9.27 -14.50
C LYS A 77 7.12 -8.57 -15.75
N GLY A 78 7.86 -7.48 -15.58
CA GLY A 78 8.49 -6.74 -16.67
C GLY A 78 7.51 -6.01 -17.58
N GLY A 79 8.01 -5.56 -18.73
CA GLY A 79 7.27 -4.72 -19.68
C GLY A 79 6.87 -3.36 -19.09
N ALA A 80 5.95 -2.66 -19.77
CA ALA A 80 5.56 -1.31 -19.40
C ALA A 80 4.97 -1.19 -17.98
N MET A 81 4.41 -2.27 -17.42
CA MET A 81 3.94 -2.26 -16.03
C MET A 81 5.08 -2.43 -15.05
N GLY A 82 6.02 -3.35 -15.30
CA GLY A 82 7.22 -3.51 -14.46
C GLY A 82 8.04 -2.21 -14.37
N GLU A 83 8.25 -1.54 -15.51
CA GLU A 83 8.96 -0.25 -15.56
C GLU A 83 8.28 0.84 -14.72
N LYS A 84 6.95 0.83 -14.62
CA LYS A 84 6.20 1.76 -13.74
C LYS A 84 6.41 1.47 -12.26
N TYR A 85 6.60 0.20 -11.89
CA TYR A 85 6.78 -0.23 -10.51
C TYR A 85 8.24 -0.24 -10.05
N GLU A 86 9.21 -0.26 -10.97
CA GLU A 86 10.66 -0.19 -10.69
C GLU A 86 11.06 0.85 -9.61
N PRO A 87 10.61 2.12 -9.68
CA PRO A 87 11.03 3.15 -8.73
C PRO A 87 10.39 3.01 -7.33
N ILE A 88 9.42 2.13 -7.13
CA ILE A 88 8.81 1.88 -5.82
C ILE A 88 9.75 0.99 -5.00
N LYS A 89 10.11 1.46 -3.79
CA LYS A 89 10.98 0.73 -2.85
C LYS A 89 10.10 -0.10 -1.92
N VAL A 90 10.41 -1.39 -1.86
CA VAL A 90 9.66 -2.40 -1.09
C VAL A 90 10.65 -3.19 -0.27
#